data_AF-A0A442GVM4-F1
#
_entry.id   AF-A0A442GVM4-F1
#
_cell.length_a   1.000
_cell.length_b   1.000
_cell.length_c   1.000
_cell.angle_alpha   90.00
_cell.angle_beta   90.00
_cell.angle_gamma   90.00
#
_symmetry.space_group_name_H-M   'P 1'
#
loop_
_entity.id
_entity.type
_entity.pdbx_description
1 polymer ?
#
loop_
_entity_poly.entity_id
_entity_poly.type
_entity_poly.pdbx_seq_one_letter_code
_entity_poly.pdbx_strand_id
1 'polypeptide(L)'
;RPGRPARTVELAVRFTAVSLRQPRLGADSRDPRELTLNMVEVREIDPPSAKDAVIWRLLTTHSVETLADACRIVDLYRSRWIVEQLFRTVKSQAIDLEESLIADGDALERLAATALVVATRVMQLVHGRGSPGQNFQAARLFDPTEITVLEALIAKLEGKTQKQKNPHPTHTLAWAAWCIARLGGWNGYEKERPPGPSTFTHGLRRFNAITDGFVLASQK
;
A
#
# COMPACT_ATOMS: atom_id res chain seq x y z
N ARG A 1 16.64 -4.41 -1.51
CA ARG A 1 17.19 -4.90 -0.22
C ARG A 1 18.41 -4.05 0.11
N PRO A 2 18.72 -3.78 1.39
CA PRO A 2 19.97 -3.11 1.75
C PRO A 2 21.15 -3.82 1.08
N GLY A 3 22.01 -3.07 0.39
CA GLY A 3 23.20 -3.62 -0.27
C GLY A 3 23.00 -4.32 -1.62
N ARG A 4 21.76 -4.49 -2.13
CA ARG A 4 21.53 -5.05 -3.48
C ARG A 4 21.15 -3.92 -4.44
N PRO A 5 22.00 -3.57 -5.43
CA PRO A 5 21.71 -2.50 -6.37
C PRO A 5 20.46 -2.84 -7.20
N ALA A 6 19.71 -1.81 -7.59
CA ALA A 6 18.64 -1.96 -8.56
C ALA A 6 19.24 -2.40 -9.90
N ARG A 7 18.58 -3.33 -10.58
CA ARG A 7 18.98 -3.79 -11.91
C ARG A 7 17.76 -4.10 -12.75
N THR A 8 17.88 -3.90 -14.04
CA THR A 8 16.91 -4.37 -15.03
C THR A 8 17.17 -5.85 -15.30
N VAL A 9 16.10 -6.62 -15.45
CA VAL A 9 16.17 -8.06 -15.73
C VAL A 9 15.24 -8.39 -16.89
N GLU A 10 15.66 -9.33 -17.73
CA GLU A 10 14.81 -9.93 -18.74
C GLU A 10 14.17 -11.20 -18.18
N LEU A 11 12.87 -11.38 -18.40
CA LEU A 11 12.08 -12.46 -17.79
C LEU A 11 11.42 -13.27 -18.90
N ALA A 12 11.68 -14.58 -18.89
CA ALA A 12 10.90 -15.55 -19.66
C ALA A 12 9.62 -15.88 -18.89
N VAL A 13 8.47 -15.77 -19.55
CA VAL A 13 7.16 -16.15 -19.01
C VAL A 13 6.65 -17.37 -19.75
N ARG A 14 6.27 -18.40 -19.01
CA ARG A 14 5.67 -19.64 -19.52
C ARG A 14 4.39 -19.92 -18.77
N PHE A 15 3.39 -20.47 -19.44
CA PHE A 15 2.14 -20.83 -18.80
C PHE A 15 1.56 -22.12 -19.40
N THR A 16 0.87 -22.89 -18.56
CA THR A 16 0.22 -24.14 -18.96
C THR A 16 -0.79 -24.59 -17.92
N ALA A 17 -1.74 -25.43 -18.31
CA ALA A 17 -2.60 -26.14 -17.38
C ALA A 17 -1.82 -27.28 -16.70
N VAL A 18 -2.02 -27.47 -15.40
CA VAL A 18 -1.39 -28.51 -14.60
C VAL A 18 -2.43 -29.23 -13.75
N SER A 19 -2.28 -30.54 -13.61
CA SER A 19 -3.13 -31.35 -12.73
C SER A 19 -2.36 -31.71 -11.46
N LEU A 20 -2.90 -31.32 -10.31
CA LEU A 20 -2.34 -31.61 -8.99
C LEU A 20 -3.09 -32.78 -8.38
N ARG A 21 -2.35 -33.82 -8.02
CA ARG A 21 -2.91 -34.96 -7.28
C ARG A 21 -2.99 -34.64 -5.80
N GLN A 22 -4.05 -35.13 -5.18
CA GLN A 22 -4.24 -35.05 -3.75
C GLN A 22 -3.04 -35.72 -3.01
N PRO A 23 -2.50 -35.10 -1.95
CA PRO A 23 -1.46 -35.72 -1.13
C PRO A 23 -1.92 -37.06 -0.54
N ARG A 24 -1.01 -38.03 -0.46
CA ARG A 24 -1.33 -39.37 0.08
C ARG A 24 -1.66 -39.36 1.57
N LEU A 25 -1.18 -38.37 2.32
CA LEU A 25 -1.32 -38.27 3.77
C LEU A 25 -1.88 -36.90 4.12
N GLY A 26 -2.80 -36.85 5.09
CA GLY A 26 -3.33 -35.61 5.65
C GLY A 26 -4.30 -34.84 4.74
N ALA A 27 -4.73 -35.43 3.63
CA ALA A 27 -5.74 -34.82 2.78
C ALA A 27 -7.15 -35.05 3.35
N ASP A 28 -8.00 -34.03 3.25
CA ASP A 28 -9.41 -34.15 3.62
C ASP A 28 -10.11 -35.06 2.61
N SER A 29 -10.90 -36.03 3.09
CA SER A 29 -11.64 -36.95 2.21
C SER A 29 -12.66 -36.26 1.31
N ARG A 30 -13.01 -35.01 1.61
CA ARG A 30 -13.92 -34.17 0.81
C ARG A 30 -13.22 -33.50 -0.37
N ASP A 31 -11.89 -33.40 -0.36
CA ASP A 31 -11.14 -32.78 -1.44
C ASP A 31 -11.07 -33.70 -2.67
N PRO A 32 -11.04 -33.13 -3.90
CA PRO A 32 -10.93 -33.92 -5.11
C PRO A 32 -9.58 -34.65 -5.18
N ARG A 33 -9.59 -35.88 -5.72
CA ARG A 33 -8.37 -36.69 -5.93
C ARG A 33 -7.36 -36.02 -6.86
N GLU A 34 -7.86 -35.20 -7.78
CA GLU A 34 -7.06 -34.44 -8.74
C GLU A 34 -7.73 -33.07 -8.97
N LEU A 35 -6.93 -32.02 -9.03
CA LEU A 35 -7.36 -30.65 -9.25
C LEU A 35 -6.55 -30.04 -10.40
N THR A 36 -7.24 -29.63 -11.47
CA THR A 36 -6.63 -28.90 -12.58
C THR A 36 -6.59 -27.41 -12.28
N LEU A 37 -5.41 -26.80 -12.41
CA LEU A 37 -5.15 -25.37 -12.26
C LEU A 37 -4.31 -24.87 -13.43
N ASN A 38 -4.14 -23.56 -13.55
CA ASN A 38 -3.14 -22.97 -14.42
C ASN A 38 -1.87 -22.66 -13.63
N MET A 39 -0.72 -22.84 -14.28
CA MET A 39 0.59 -22.49 -13.76
C MET A 39 1.19 -21.39 -14.64
N VAL A 40 1.74 -20.35 -14.01
CA VAL A 40 2.60 -19.35 -14.64
C VAL A 40 4.00 -19.45 -14.04
N GLU A 41 5.01 -19.78 -14.85
CA GLU A 41 6.42 -19.67 -14.48
C GLU A 41 6.99 -18.35 -15.02
N VAL A 42 7.59 -17.56 -14.14
CA VAL A 42 8.40 -16.40 -14.50
C VAL A 42 9.84 -16.71 -14.10
N ARG A 43 10.77 -16.64 -15.05
CA ARG A 43 12.18 -16.96 -14.81
C ARG A 43 13.08 -15.92 -15.45
N GLU A 44 14.04 -15.44 -14.68
CA GLU A 44 15.10 -14.57 -15.18
C GLU A 44 15.95 -15.27 -16.24
N ILE A 45 16.16 -14.58 -17.36
CA ILE A 45 17.09 -14.97 -18.41
C ILE A 45 18.49 -14.50 -17.99
N ASP A 46 19.48 -15.41 -18.08
CA ASP A 46 20.88 -15.16 -17.75
C ASP A 46 21.14 -14.48 -16.39
N PRO A 47 20.69 -15.10 -15.27
CA PRO A 47 20.89 -14.53 -13.95
C PRO A 47 22.39 -14.52 -13.56
N PRO A 48 22.86 -13.54 -12.75
CA PRO A 48 24.25 -13.47 -12.30
C PRO A 48 24.73 -14.72 -11.57
N SER A 49 23.81 -15.40 -10.90
CA SER A 49 24.01 -16.71 -10.31
C SER A 49 22.67 -17.42 -10.18
N ALA A 50 22.67 -18.76 -10.10
CA ALA A 50 21.46 -19.54 -9.86
C ALA A 50 20.77 -19.18 -8.52
N LYS A 51 21.54 -18.72 -7.52
CA LYS A 51 21.02 -18.29 -6.21
C LYS A 51 20.35 -16.92 -6.27
N ASP A 52 20.74 -16.10 -7.23
CA ASP A 52 20.25 -14.73 -7.41
C ASP A 52 19.11 -14.60 -8.41
N ALA A 53 18.82 -15.68 -9.14
CA ALA A 53 17.81 -15.77 -10.18
C ALA A 53 16.42 -15.48 -9.64
N VAL A 54 15.70 -14.59 -10.30
CA VAL A 54 14.25 -14.43 -10.07
C VAL A 54 13.52 -15.63 -10.68
N ILE A 55 12.86 -16.43 -9.84
CA ILE A 55 12.01 -17.54 -10.27
C ILE A 55 10.69 -17.50 -9.48
N TRP A 56 9.58 -17.31 -10.16
CA TRP A 56 8.23 -17.46 -9.61
C TRP A 56 7.49 -18.60 -10.30
N ARG A 57 6.79 -19.41 -9.51
CA ARG A 57 5.88 -20.46 -9.99
C ARG A 57 4.54 -20.23 -9.31
N LEU A 58 3.60 -19.71 -10.08
CA LEU A 58 2.33 -19.20 -9.59
C LEU A 58 1.22 -20.14 -10.06
N LEU A 59 0.59 -20.82 -9.10
CA LEU A 59 -0.64 -21.56 -9.34
C LEU A 59 -1.83 -20.60 -9.26
N THR A 60 -2.76 -20.72 -10.20
CA THR A 60 -3.92 -19.84 -10.28
C THR A 60 -5.16 -20.58 -10.79
N THR A 61 -6.32 -20.17 -10.30
CA THR A 61 -7.65 -20.60 -10.78
C THR A 61 -8.15 -19.74 -11.95
N HIS A 62 -7.49 -18.62 -12.24
CA HIS A 62 -7.81 -17.78 -13.38
C HIS A 62 -7.45 -18.48 -14.70
N SER A 63 -8.19 -18.22 -15.79
CA SER A 63 -7.80 -18.70 -17.12
C SER A 63 -6.50 -18.04 -17.58
N VAL A 64 -5.63 -18.83 -18.23
CA VAL A 64 -4.36 -18.37 -18.78
C VAL A 64 -4.16 -19.04 -20.15
N GLU A 65 -4.65 -18.38 -21.20
CA GLU A 65 -4.59 -18.88 -22.57
C GLU A 65 -3.57 -18.10 -23.41
N THR A 66 -3.25 -16.88 -22.99
CA THR A 66 -2.32 -15.99 -23.70
C THR A 66 -1.22 -15.46 -22.79
N LEU A 67 -0.16 -14.93 -23.41
CA LEU A 67 0.89 -14.21 -22.69
C LEU A 67 0.33 -13.01 -21.90
N ALA A 68 -0.67 -12.31 -22.45
CA ALA A 68 -1.30 -11.19 -21.78
C ALA A 68 -2.00 -11.62 -20.48
N ASP A 69 -2.65 -12.79 -20.48
CA ASP A 69 -3.25 -13.36 -19.27
C ASP A 69 -2.19 -13.73 -18.24
N ALA A 70 -1.10 -14.37 -18.68
CA ALA A 70 0.01 -14.71 -17.79
C ALA A 70 0.61 -13.46 -17.14
N CYS A 71 0.84 -12.39 -17.91
CA CYS A 71 1.30 -11.10 -17.39
C CYS A 71 0.32 -10.50 -16.38
N ARG A 72 -0.99 -10.63 -16.59
CA ARG A 72 -2.00 -10.19 -15.61
C ARG A 72 -1.86 -10.93 -14.28
N ILE A 73 -1.61 -12.24 -14.30
CA ILE A 73 -1.34 -13.02 -13.08
C ILE A 73 -0.08 -12.53 -12.36
N VAL A 74 0.97 -12.21 -13.13
CA VAL A 74 2.20 -11.62 -12.57
C VAL A 74 1.90 -10.29 -11.88
N ASP A 75 1.11 -9.40 -12.49
CA ASP A 75 0.75 -8.12 -11.89
C ASP A 75 -0.12 -8.26 -10.63
N LEU A 76 -1.05 -9.22 -10.61
CA LEU A 76 -1.79 -9.59 -9.40
C LEU A 76 -0.83 -10.06 -8.30
N TYR A 77 0.11 -10.95 -8.62
CA TYR A 77 1.06 -11.45 -7.64
C TYR A 77 2.03 -10.38 -7.14
N ARG A 78 2.45 -9.44 -7.99
CA ARG A 78 3.26 -8.27 -7.58
C ARG A 78 2.55 -7.42 -6.52
N SER A 79 1.22 -7.38 -6.56
CA SER A 79 0.41 -6.67 -5.56
C SER A 79 0.43 -7.34 -4.17
N ARG A 80 0.87 -8.61 -4.06
CA ARG A 80 0.99 -9.32 -2.76
C ARG A 80 1.84 -8.55 -1.76
N TRP A 81 2.88 -7.84 -2.21
CA TRP A 81 3.76 -7.06 -1.32
C TRP A 81 3.02 -5.96 -0.54
N ILE A 82 1.86 -5.51 -1.01
CA ILE A 82 1.03 -4.51 -0.32
C ILE A 82 0.68 -4.98 1.09
N VAL A 83 0.34 -6.26 1.28
CA VAL A 83 -0.01 -6.79 2.61
C VAL A 83 1.19 -6.73 3.57
N GLU A 84 2.40 -6.98 3.07
CA GLU A 84 3.60 -6.88 3.90
C GLU A 84 3.91 -5.42 4.28
N GLN A 85 3.59 -4.46 3.41
CA GLN A 85 3.71 -3.05 3.76
C GLN A 85 2.64 -2.60 4.74
N LEU A 86 1.42 -3.13 4.65
CA LEU A 86 0.38 -2.91 5.63
C LEU A 86 0.82 -3.39 7.01
N PHE A 87 1.28 -4.64 7.14
CA PHE A 87 1.74 -5.15 8.43
C PHE A 87 3.01 -4.47 8.95
N ARG A 88 3.93 -4.04 8.08
CA ARG A 88 5.06 -3.19 8.50
C ARG A 88 4.59 -1.85 9.07
N THR A 89 3.57 -1.24 8.46
CA THR A 89 2.96 0.01 8.93
C THR A 89 2.29 -0.16 10.29
N VAL A 90 1.59 -1.29 10.51
CA VAL A 90 0.98 -1.64 11.80
C VAL A 90 2.02 -1.84 12.90
N LYS A 91 3.12 -2.53 12.57
CA LYS A 91 4.22 -2.80 13.49
C LYS A 91 5.15 -1.58 13.56
N SER A 92 6.44 -1.78 13.32
CA SER A 92 7.51 -0.84 13.65
C SER A 92 7.71 0.35 12.71
N GLN A 93 6.92 0.51 11.63
CA GLN A 93 7.18 1.58 10.67
C GLN A 93 6.40 2.87 10.97
N ALA A 94 5.30 2.79 11.71
CA ALA A 94 4.40 3.92 11.89
C ALA A 94 3.53 3.89 13.16
N ILE A 95 2.91 2.76 13.46
CA ILE A 95 1.94 2.66 14.57
C ILE A 95 2.60 2.11 15.84
N ASP A 96 3.64 1.30 15.68
CA ASP A 96 4.43 0.72 16.77
C ASP A 96 3.60 -0.18 17.70
N LEU A 97 2.68 -0.97 17.11
CA LEU A 97 1.79 -1.86 17.87
C LEU A 97 2.56 -2.84 18.80
N GLU A 98 3.73 -3.29 18.37
CA GLU A 98 4.56 -4.24 19.13
C GLU A 98 5.22 -3.61 20.37
N GLU A 99 5.20 -2.28 20.51
CA GLU A 99 5.65 -1.55 21.70
C GLU A 99 4.53 -1.36 22.74
N SER A 100 3.32 -1.85 22.47
CA SER A 100 2.20 -1.79 23.41
C SER A 100 2.49 -2.60 24.67
N LEU A 101 2.30 -2.00 25.84
CA LEU A 101 2.43 -2.65 27.15
C LEU A 101 1.11 -3.23 27.68
N ILE A 102 0.09 -3.35 26.82
CA ILE A 102 -1.20 -3.96 27.18
C ILE A 102 -0.99 -5.46 27.41
N ALA A 103 -1.21 -5.91 28.64
CA ALA A 103 -1.09 -7.31 29.03
C ALA A 103 -2.36 -8.14 28.77
N ASP A 104 -3.52 -7.48 28.65
CA ASP A 104 -4.80 -8.13 28.40
C ASP A 104 -4.95 -8.52 26.92
N GLY A 105 -5.24 -9.80 26.66
CA GLY A 105 -5.33 -10.35 25.31
C GLY A 105 -6.45 -9.72 24.47
N ASP A 106 -7.64 -9.58 25.05
CA ASP A 106 -8.80 -9.01 24.35
C ASP A 106 -8.59 -7.53 24.03
N ALA A 107 -7.96 -6.78 24.95
CA ALA A 107 -7.59 -5.38 24.71
C ALA A 107 -6.51 -5.25 23.64
N LEU A 108 -5.52 -6.16 23.61
CA LEU A 108 -4.52 -6.18 22.56
C LEU A 108 -5.12 -6.49 21.19
N GLU A 109 -6.08 -7.42 21.10
CA GLU A 109 -6.81 -7.72 19.87
C GLU A 109 -7.58 -6.51 19.35
N ARG A 110 -8.31 -5.81 20.23
CA ARG A 110 -9.02 -4.56 19.87
C ARG A 110 -8.05 -3.49 19.37
N LEU A 111 -6.92 -3.31 20.06
CA LEU A 111 -5.88 -2.36 19.64
C LEU A 111 -5.32 -2.74 18.27
N ALA A 112 -5.04 -4.03 18.03
CA ALA A 112 -4.53 -4.51 16.74
C ALA A 112 -5.53 -4.26 15.61
N ALA A 113 -6.82 -4.48 15.84
CA ALA A 113 -7.88 -4.17 14.87
C ALA A 113 -7.94 -2.67 14.56
N THR A 114 -7.91 -1.81 15.58
CA THR A 114 -7.86 -0.35 15.40
C THR A 114 -6.58 0.09 14.64
N ALA A 115 -5.42 -0.47 15.01
CA ALA A 115 -4.16 -0.21 14.32
C ALA A 115 -4.22 -0.59 12.84
N LEU A 116 -4.89 -1.70 12.50
CA LEU A 116 -5.07 -2.12 11.11
C LEU A 116 -5.92 -1.12 10.30
N VAL A 117 -6.97 -0.56 10.90
CA VAL A 117 -7.80 0.49 10.26
C VAL A 117 -6.95 1.75 9.99
N VAL A 118 -6.20 2.20 11.00
CA VAL A 118 -5.31 3.37 10.86
C VAL A 118 -4.23 3.12 9.80
N ALA A 119 -3.58 1.95 9.82
CA ALA A 119 -2.57 1.58 8.84
C ALA A 119 -3.16 1.52 7.43
N THR A 120 -4.41 1.07 7.29
CA THR A 120 -5.11 1.06 6.01
C THR A 120 -5.31 2.48 5.48
N ARG A 121 -5.76 3.43 6.32
CA ARG A 121 -5.88 4.86 5.95
C ARG A 121 -4.53 5.44 5.52
N VAL A 122 -3.46 5.13 6.24
CA VAL A 122 -2.08 5.50 5.87
C VAL A 122 -1.70 4.92 4.51
N MET A 123 -1.96 3.63 4.28
CA MET A 123 -1.63 2.95 3.02
C MET A 123 -2.47 3.48 1.84
N GLN A 124 -3.72 3.87 2.06
CA GLN A 124 -4.56 4.52 1.06
C GLN A 124 -3.98 5.89 0.64
N LEU A 125 -3.43 6.67 1.57
CA LEU A 125 -2.72 7.90 1.25
C LEU A 125 -1.39 7.62 0.53
N VAL A 126 -0.65 6.60 0.95
CA VAL A 126 0.59 6.15 0.29
C VAL A 126 0.35 5.74 -1.16
N HIS A 127 -0.73 5.00 -1.45
CA HIS A 127 -1.08 4.59 -2.81
C HIS A 127 -1.80 5.70 -3.60
N GLY A 128 -2.54 6.56 -2.91
CA GLY A 128 -3.25 7.70 -3.48
C GLY A 128 -2.37 8.93 -3.71
N ARG A 129 -1.11 8.94 -3.29
CA ARG A 129 -0.20 10.04 -3.62
C ARG A 129 0.05 10.07 -5.13
N GLY A 130 -0.05 11.24 -5.76
CA GLY A 130 0.20 11.39 -7.18
C GLY A 130 -0.99 10.97 -8.07
N SER A 131 -0.70 10.57 -9.32
CA SER A 131 -1.73 10.32 -10.35
C SER A 131 -2.83 9.32 -9.95
N PRO A 132 -2.54 8.18 -9.28
CA PRO A 132 -3.59 7.22 -8.91
C PRO A 132 -4.68 7.82 -8.01
N GLY A 133 -4.32 8.73 -7.09
CA GLY A 133 -5.30 9.36 -6.20
C GLY A 133 -6.14 10.45 -6.86
N GLN A 134 -5.83 10.87 -8.09
CA GLN A 134 -6.66 11.84 -8.82
C GLN A 134 -8.01 11.22 -9.23
N ASN A 135 -8.07 9.89 -9.34
CA ASN A 135 -9.29 9.15 -9.69
C ASN A 135 -10.24 8.95 -8.50
N PHE A 136 -9.86 9.42 -7.31
CA PHE A 136 -10.62 9.20 -6.08
C PHE A 136 -10.89 10.51 -5.37
N GLN A 137 -12.07 10.64 -4.78
CA GLN A 137 -12.42 11.80 -3.97
C GLN A 137 -11.77 11.70 -2.58
N ALA A 138 -11.29 12.83 -2.06
CA ALA A 138 -10.78 12.96 -0.70
C ALA A 138 -11.85 12.57 0.34
N ALA A 139 -13.13 12.82 0.02
CA ALA A 139 -14.28 12.42 0.84
C ALA A 139 -14.36 10.91 1.16
N ARG A 140 -13.56 10.06 0.49
CA ARG A 140 -13.43 8.64 0.86
C ARG A 140 -12.71 8.43 2.19
N LEU A 141 -11.82 9.34 2.58
CA LEU A 141 -11.00 9.25 3.79
C LEU A 141 -11.20 10.40 4.76
N PHE A 142 -11.87 11.47 4.34
CA PHE A 142 -12.01 12.69 5.11
C PHE A 142 -13.47 13.13 5.14
N ASP A 143 -13.99 13.42 6.32
CA ASP A 143 -15.34 13.95 6.48
C ASP A 143 -15.43 15.43 6.00
N PRO A 144 -16.64 16.01 5.87
CA PRO A 144 -16.80 17.38 5.38
C PRO A 144 -16.02 18.43 6.17
N THR A 145 -15.92 18.29 7.51
CA THR A 145 -15.16 19.20 8.36
C THR A 145 -13.66 19.05 8.10
N GLU A 146 -13.17 17.82 8.01
CA GLU A 146 -11.79 17.52 7.63
C GLU A 146 -11.45 18.09 6.23
N ILE A 147 -12.37 18.03 5.26
CA ILE A 147 -12.18 18.64 3.93
C ILE A 147 -12.01 20.15 4.03
N THR A 148 -12.84 20.86 4.79
CA THR A 148 -12.69 22.31 5.01
C THR A 148 -11.35 22.65 5.66
N VAL A 149 -10.91 21.85 6.64
CA VAL A 149 -9.60 22.04 7.27
C VAL A 149 -8.47 21.78 6.26
N LEU A 150 -8.59 20.78 5.39
CA LEU A 150 -7.63 20.52 4.31
C LEU A 150 -7.50 21.71 3.36
N GLU A 151 -8.61 22.34 2.96
CA GLU A 151 -8.59 23.53 2.09
C GLU A 151 -7.79 24.67 2.73
N ALA A 152 -8.09 24.99 3.99
CA ALA A 152 -7.40 26.04 4.73
C ALA A 152 -5.91 25.72 4.91
N LEU A 153 -5.57 24.46 5.20
CA LEU A 153 -4.20 24.03 5.36
C LEU A 153 -3.42 24.05 4.06
N ILE A 154 -4.02 23.66 2.94
CA ILE A 154 -3.35 23.71 1.64
C ILE A 154 -3.02 25.14 1.28
N ALA A 155 -3.98 26.08 1.41
CA ALA A 155 -3.72 27.49 1.17
C ALA A 155 -2.54 28.03 2.02
N LYS A 156 -2.38 27.54 3.25
CA LYS A 156 -1.25 27.88 4.13
C LYS A 156 0.08 27.19 3.76
N LEU A 157 0.02 25.95 3.27
CA LEU A 157 1.19 25.12 2.98
C LEU A 157 1.76 25.36 1.58
N GLU A 158 0.96 25.90 0.67
CA GLU A 158 1.44 26.32 -0.64
C GLU A 158 2.51 27.41 -0.49
N GLY A 159 3.66 27.19 -1.15
CA GLY A 159 4.73 28.16 -1.18
C GLY A 159 4.54 29.21 -2.27
N LYS A 160 5.49 30.15 -2.34
CA LYS A 160 5.46 31.26 -3.31
C LYS A 160 5.70 30.79 -4.75
N THR A 161 6.37 29.66 -4.94
CA THR A 161 6.76 29.15 -6.27
C THR A 161 5.79 28.09 -6.77
N GLN A 162 5.64 27.95 -8.09
CA GLN A 162 4.76 26.93 -8.69
C GLN A 162 5.12 25.50 -8.25
N LYS A 163 6.41 25.23 -7.99
CA LYS A 163 6.89 23.93 -7.48
C LYS A 163 6.46 23.61 -6.05
N GLN A 164 6.05 24.62 -5.29
CA GLN A 164 5.59 24.47 -3.91
C GLN A 164 4.06 24.50 -3.79
N LYS A 165 3.35 24.59 -4.92
CA LYS A 165 1.88 24.50 -4.98
C LYS A 165 1.45 23.05 -5.09
N ASN A 166 0.21 22.77 -4.69
CA ASN A 166 -0.39 21.45 -4.85
C ASN A 166 -0.75 21.23 -6.33
N PRO A 167 -0.14 20.25 -7.02
CA PRO A 167 -0.37 20.05 -8.46
C PRO A 167 -1.63 19.23 -8.75
N HIS A 168 -2.37 18.79 -7.73
CA HIS A 168 -3.48 17.85 -7.90
C HIS A 168 -4.83 18.56 -7.94
N PRO A 169 -5.82 18.03 -8.70
CA PRO A 169 -7.15 18.59 -8.73
C PRO A 169 -7.78 18.65 -7.33
N THR A 170 -8.44 19.75 -7.02
CA THR A 170 -9.10 20.00 -5.73
C THR A 170 -10.04 18.86 -5.36
N HIS A 171 -10.11 18.55 -4.06
CA HIS A 171 -10.94 17.47 -3.49
C HIS A 171 -10.62 16.05 -3.95
N THR A 172 -9.51 15.83 -4.67
CA THR A 172 -9.03 14.47 -4.93
C THR A 172 -8.25 13.91 -3.75
N LEU A 173 -8.13 12.58 -3.67
CA LEU A 173 -7.31 11.90 -2.69
C LEU A 173 -5.83 12.31 -2.84
N ALA A 174 -5.35 12.53 -4.06
CA ALA A 174 -4.00 13.03 -4.30
C ALA A 174 -3.78 14.43 -3.71
N TRP A 175 -4.77 15.32 -3.86
CA TRP A 175 -4.76 16.66 -3.28
C TRP A 175 -4.70 16.63 -1.74
N ALA A 176 -5.51 15.77 -1.11
CA ALA A 176 -5.47 15.59 0.35
C ALA A 176 -4.14 14.94 0.80
N ALA A 177 -3.68 13.91 0.09
CA ALA A 177 -2.42 13.24 0.40
C ALA A 177 -1.22 14.19 0.33
N TRP A 178 -1.20 15.13 -0.63
CA TRP A 178 -0.17 16.16 -0.67
C TRP A 178 -0.13 17.00 0.61
N CYS A 179 -1.29 17.45 1.10
CA CYS A 179 -1.40 18.21 2.35
C CYS A 179 -0.90 17.42 3.55
N ILE A 180 -1.39 16.20 3.73
CA ILE A 180 -1.00 15.34 4.85
C ILE A 180 0.51 15.04 4.79
N ALA A 181 1.06 14.77 3.61
CA ALA A 181 2.50 14.56 3.46
C ALA A 181 3.32 15.80 3.86
N ARG A 182 2.88 17.01 3.47
CA ARG A 182 3.52 18.28 3.86
C ARG A 182 3.48 18.50 5.38
N LEU A 183 2.36 18.19 6.03
CA LEU A 183 2.26 18.24 7.50
C LEU A 183 3.19 17.23 8.18
N GLY A 184 3.42 16.08 7.53
CA GLY A 184 4.34 15.02 7.95
C GLY A 184 5.82 15.30 7.70
N GLY A 185 6.17 16.49 7.21
CA GLY A 185 7.57 16.90 7.00
C GLY A 185 8.13 16.60 5.61
N TRP A 186 7.31 16.13 4.66
CA TRP A 186 7.73 16.11 3.26
C TRP A 186 7.79 17.55 2.72
N ASN A 187 8.84 17.90 1.99
CA ASN A 187 9.05 19.28 1.54
C ASN A 187 8.34 19.63 0.22
N GLY A 188 7.73 18.64 -0.44
CA GLY A 188 6.91 18.87 -1.63
C GLY A 188 7.63 18.73 -2.96
N TYR A 189 8.94 18.41 -2.98
CA TYR A 189 9.69 18.31 -4.23
C TYR A 189 9.59 16.91 -4.86
N GLU A 190 9.29 16.89 -6.15
CA GLU A 190 9.16 15.65 -6.95
C GLU A 190 10.46 14.85 -7.08
N LYS A 191 11.61 15.53 -7.04
CA LYS A 191 12.93 14.89 -7.10
C LYS A 191 13.29 14.13 -5.83
N GLU A 192 12.60 14.40 -4.72
CA GLU A 192 12.87 13.73 -3.47
C GLU A 192 12.16 12.40 -3.34
N ARG A 193 12.58 11.62 -2.35
CA ARG A 193 11.93 10.37 -2.04
C ARG A 193 10.44 10.62 -1.77
N PRO A 194 9.53 9.90 -2.44
CA PRO A 194 8.10 10.06 -2.20
C PRO A 194 7.73 9.80 -0.73
N PRO A 195 6.74 10.53 -0.18
CA PRO A 195 6.34 10.41 1.22
C PRO A 195 5.86 9.00 1.54
N GLY A 196 6.44 8.36 2.56
CA GLY A 196 6.15 6.98 2.95
C GLY A 196 5.14 6.87 4.11
N PRO A 197 4.86 5.64 4.59
CA PRO A 197 3.92 5.40 5.68
C PRO A 197 4.19 6.25 6.93
N SER A 198 5.46 6.36 7.34
CA SER A 198 5.84 7.17 8.50
C SER A 198 5.51 8.66 8.27
N THR A 199 5.84 9.23 7.11
CA THR A 199 5.49 10.62 6.77
C THR A 199 3.99 10.87 6.88
N PHE A 200 3.17 10.00 6.27
CA PHE A 200 1.72 10.13 6.33
C PHE A 200 1.16 9.97 7.75
N THR A 201 1.76 9.12 8.58
CA THR A 201 1.34 8.93 9.96
C THR A 201 1.60 10.18 10.81
N HIS A 202 2.79 10.78 10.68
CA HIS A 202 3.08 12.07 11.33
C HIS A 202 2.15 13.17 10.83
N GLY A 203 1.88 13.20 9.53
CA GLY A 203 0.95 14.12 8.90
C GLY A 203 -0.46 14.01 9.44
N LEU A 204 -1.00 12.79 9.53
CA LEU A 204 -2.34 12.52 10.07
C LEU A 204 -2.44 12.89 11.55
N ARG A 205 -1.43 12.57 12.37
CA ARG A 205 -1.39 12.97 13.78
C ARG A 205 -1.50 14.50 13.92
N ARG A 206 -0.71 15.24 13.14
CA ARG A 206 -0.74 16.71 13.14
C ARG A 206 -2.06 17.26 12.60
N PHE A 207 -2.58 16.66 11.52
CA PHE A 207 -3.85 17.05 10.91
C PHE A 207 -5.01 16.90 11.90
N ASN A 208 -5.14 15.73 12.54
CA ASN A 208 -6.21 15.46 13.50
C ASN A 208 -6.20 16.49 14.65
N ALA A 209 -5.02 16.80 15.22
CA ALA A 209 -4.91 17.81 16.27
C ALA A 209 -5.35 19.22 15.83
N ILE A 210 -5.11 19.57 14.55
CA ILE A 210 -5.57 20.85 13.98
C ILE A 210 -7.09 20.82 13.76
N THR A 211 -7.63 19.72 13.26
CA THR A 211 -9.08 19.53 13.07
C THR A 211 -9.83 19.61 14.39
N ASP A 212 -9.31 18.96 15.45
CA ASP A 212 -9.89 19.05 16.80
C ASP A 212 -9.95 20.50 17.29
N GLY A 213 -8.85 21.26 17.11
CA GLY A 213 -8.80 22.67 17.44
C GLY A 213 -9.78 23.53 16.63
N PHE A 214 -9.94 23.23 15.34
CA PHE A 214 -10.91 23.90 14.46
C PHE A 214 -12.34 23.64 14.95
N VAL A 215 -12.70 22.38 15.24
CA VAL A 215 -14.02 22.01 15.75
C VAL A 215 -14.34 22.73 17.06
N LEU A 216 -13.40 22.75 18.01
CA LEU A 216 -13.57 23.45 19.28
C LEU A 216 -13.80 24.97 19.11
N ALA A 217 -13.14 25.59 18.12
CA ALA A 217 -13.31 27.01 17.83
C ALA A 217 -14.64 27.32 17.13
N SER A 218 -15.14 26.39 16.30
CA SER A 218 -16.38 26.54 15.52
C SER A 218 -17.66 26.21 16.30
N GLN A 219 -17.55 25.64 17.51
CA GLN A 219 -18.68 25.36 18.41
C GLN A 219 -19.09 26.57 19.28
N LYS A 220 -18.45 27.73 19.09
CA LYS A 220 -18.84 29.01 19.69
C LYS A 220 -19.65 29.84 18.71
#